data_AF-A0A2E8YWQ9-F1
#
_entry.id   AF-A0A2E8YWQ9-F1
#
_cell.length_a   1.000
_cell.length_b   1.000
_cell.length_c   1.000
_cell.angle_alpha   90.00
_cell.angle_beta   90.00
_cell.angle_gamma   90.00
#
_symmetry.space_group_name_H-M   'P 1'
#
loop_
_entity.id
_entity.type
_entity.pdbx_description
1 polymer ?
#
loop_
_entity_poly.entity_id
_entity_poly.type
_entity_poly.pdbx_seq_one_letter_code
_entity_poly.pdbx_strand_id
1 'polypeptide(L)'
;MPYPSRPARATRSAARLLLLLMLLVPATTATTAVTSAPARAEVTADVDVPALLRSLEACAAPTRTLQRLREHGGLDQLRLDLASGVAGVDGCRIGYTEKPGEDAHQEAYAARSSGRSGSTGSARGRVPSARTVSTLSSRPGAPLTIFLDIDGADLRGTPFADAGRRAGPVDYDGRPGKMSRLERRIVWEAWQVVASLYAPYRVNVTTKEPSRARLVRSSADDRRYGTRVVITTDHPQEKRCGCAGQAYLGAFDDPSADQLRYRTAMVFGGYLASRLPEDGSRIGKSLGTSAAHEVGHQVGLVHDGQRRRAGSVDGYYDGNDVWAPVMGGVDYQPLAQFDDGSYPRATSDQDDLAVIASVLGQVRDDHPGRARKGDRIRLGRAVGGVLGGHDRDAFTLRLGRTTKVRLNAWPVGRFSPLDLSLRLTDRRGRTLRRVNPATRKADATRAVGTGAGTTLRLRRGTYRIVLAGGPAKARGGRVLADAYGSDGRYRFVARRAR
;
A
#
# COMPACT_ATOMS: atom_id res chain seq x y z
N MET A 1 -9.04 17.09 76.20
CA MET A 1 -7.81 17.58 76.88
C MET A 1 -7.45 16.58 77.97
N PRO A 2 -6.16 16.30 78.26
CA PRO A 2 -5.04 17.23 78.14
C PRO A 2 -3.75 16.68 77.47
N TYR A 3 -3.00 17.60 76.87
CA TYR A 3 -1.52 17.57 76.72
C TYR A 3 -0.88 17.61 78.13
N PRO A 4 0.39 17.22 78.36
CA PRO A 4 1.59 17.95 77.88
C PRO A 4 2.81 16.99 77.73
N SER A 5 4.08 17.32 77.49
CA SER A 5 4.91 18.52 77.36
C SER A 5 6.29 18.03 76.87
N ARG A 6 6.99 18.81 76.02
CA ARG A 6 8.47 18.75 75.88
C ARG A 6 9.10 19.63 76.97
N PRO A 7 10.39 19.43 77.34
CA PRO A 7 11.44 20.34 76.82
C PRO A 7 12.84 19.66 76.64
N ALA A 8 13.64 20.05 75.64
CA ALA A 8 14.89 20.88 75.71
C ALA A 8 16.12 20.11 76.28
N ARG A 9 17.40 20.29 75.90
CA ARG A 9 18.17 21.16 74.99
C ARG A 9 19.65 20.68 75.06
N ALA A 10 20.41 20.89 73.98
CA ALA A 10 21.84 21.30 73.93
C ALA A 10 22.92 20.43 74.62
N THR A 11 24.08 20.14 73.99
CA THR A 11 25.22 21.08 73.82
C THR A 11 26.35 20.37 73.03
N ARG A 12 26.97 21.03 72.03
CA ARG A 12 28.38 21.56 71.98
C ARG A 12 29.47 20.46 71.93
N SER A 13 30.57 20.48 71.19
CA SER A 13 31.35 21.35 70.28
C SER A 13 32.31 20.36 69.53
N ALA A 14 33.14 20.63 68.52
CA ALA A 14 33.93 21.80 68.16
C ALA A 14 34.43 21.65 66.72
N ALA A 15 34.75 22.80 66.12
CA ALA A 15 35.17 23.01 64.75
C ALA A 15 36.60 22.53 64.43
N ARG A 16 36.85 22.23 63.14
CA ARG A 16 38.08 22.65 62.45
C ARG A 16 37.73 23.23 61.09
N LEU A 17 38.12 24.48 60.95
CA LEU A 17 38.00 25.37 59.80
C LEU A 17 39.21 25.16 58.89
N LEU A 18 39.00 25.02 57.58
CA LEU A 18 39.97 25.46 56.58
C LEU A 18 39.19 26.24 55.53
N LEU A 19 39.61 27.50 55.32
CA LEU A 19 38.98 28.51 54.47
C LEU A 19 39.88 28.74 53.25
N LEU A 20 39.28 28.87 52.07
CA LEU A 20 39.61 29.72 50.90
C LEU A 20 38.91 29.08 49.67
N LEU A 21 38.25 29.77 48.74
CA LEU A 21 38.12 31.19 48.41
C LEU A 21 36.85 31.32 47.52
N MET A 22 36.06 32.37 47.71
CA MET A 22 34.89 32.71 46.88
C MET A 22 35.29 33.33 45.54
N LEU A 23 34.55 33.02 44.48
CA LEU A 23 34.29 33.93 43.36
C LEU A 23 32.81 33.81 42.94
N LEU A 24 32.15 34.97 42.88
CA LEU A 24 30.74 35.18 42.54
C LEU A 24 30.44 34.82 41.08
N VAL A 25 29.27 34.21 40.85
CA VAL A 25 28.52 34.32 39.58
C VAL A 25 27.03 34.54 39.94
N PRO A 26 26.34 35.53 39.33
CA PRO A 26 25.03 35.97 39.78
C PRO A 26 23.90 35.00 39.41
N ALA A 27 22.92 34.89 40.30
CA ALA A 27 21.62 34.32 40.01
C ALA A 27 20.91 35.19 38.97
N THR A 28 20.69 34.64 37.78
CA THR A 28 19.75 35.19 36.80
C THR A 28 18.60 34.21 36.63
N THR A 29 17.40 34.75 36.79
CA THR A 29 16.11 34.10 36.55
C THR A 29 16.09 33.42 35.18
N ALA A 30 16.04 32.09 35.15
CA ALA A 30 15.77 31.37 33.92
C ALA A 30 14.29 31.54 33.57
N THR A 31 14.00 32.54 32.72
CA THR A 31 12.80 32.56 31.92
C THR A 31 12.79 31.27 31.09
N THR A 32 11.76 30.45 31.25
CA THR A 32 11.51 29.31 30.37
C THR A 32 11.24 29.85 28.97
N ALA A 33 12.30 29.97 28.17
CA ALA A 33 12.18 30.12 26.73
C ALA A 33 11.52 28.84 26.22
N VAL A 34 10.22 28.93 25.92
CA VAL A 34 9.56 28.03 24.99
C VAL A 34 10.39 28.13 23.71
N THR A 35 11.23 27.14 23.46
CA THR A 35 11.89 26.98 22.17
C THR A 35 10.80 26.67 21.17
N SER A 36 10.29 27.73 20.54
CA SER A 36 9.52 27.63 19.32
C SER A 36 10.25 26.69 18.38
N ALA A 37 9.56 25.63 17.95
CA ALA A 37 10.00 24.80 16.84
C ALA A 37 10.55 25.69 15.72
N PRO A 38 11.63 25.28 15.03
CA PRO A 38 12.16 26.08 13.94
C PRO A 38 11.01 26.38 12.97
N ALA A 39 10.79 27.67 12.72
CA ALA A 39 9.84 28.13 11.73
C ALA A 39 10.10 27.39 10.42
N ARG A 40 9.02 26.89 9.83
CA ARG A 40 8.98 26.22 8.53
C ARG A 40 9.85 27.01 7.55
N ALA A 41 10.81 26.33 6.92
CA ALA A 41 11.18 26.73 5.58
C ALA A 41 9.94 26.43 4.71
N GLU A 42 9.09 27.43 4.49
CA GLU A 42 8.35 27.47 3.23
C GLU A 42 9.41 27.46 2.13
N VAL A 43 9.65 26.30 1.55
CA VAL A 43 10.45 26.19 0.33
C VAL A 43 9.54 26.68 -0.79
N THR A 44 9.39 28.00 -0.89
CA THR A 44 8.92 28.70 -2.09
C THR A 44 10.15 29.22 -2.82
N ALA A 45 11.04 28.31 -3.24
CA ALA A 45 11.66 28.58 -4.53
C ALA A 45 10.52 28.40 -5.52
N ASP A 46 10.14 29.46 -6.25
CA ASP A 46 9.23 29.35 -7.39
C ASP A 46 9.85 28.34 -8.37
N VAL A 47 9.51 27.07 -8.20
CA VAL A 47 9.88 26.03 -9.13
C VAL A 47 9.13 26.37 -10.40
N ASP A 48 9.84 26.80 -11.45
CA ASP A 48 9.28 27.00 -12.78
C ASP A 48 8.93 25.62 -13.38
N VAL A 49 7.83 25.06 -12.89
CA VAL A 49 7.28 23.77 -13.32
C VAL A 49 7.08 23.76 -14.85
N PRO A 50 6.57 24.83 -15.50
CA PRO A 50 6.57 24.91 -16.96
C PRO A 50 7.95 24.72 -17.60
N ALA A 51 9.01 25.36 -17.09
CA ALA A 51 10.37 25.18 -17.61
C ALA A 51 10.92 23.78 -17.38
N LEU A 52 10.65 23.18 -16.21
CA LEU A 52 11.02 21.79 -15.93
C LEU A 52 10.35 20.82 -16.92
N LEU A 53 9.05 20.99 -17.16
CA LEU A 53 8.32 20.16 -18.12
C LEU A 53 8.84 20.33 -19.54
N ARG A 54 9.14 21.56 -19.99
CA ARG A 54 9.79 21.80 -21.30
C ARG A 54 11.14 21.10 -21.41
N SER A 55 11.93 21.12 -20.34
CA SER A 55 13.24 20.46 -20.28
C SER A 55 13.11 18.94 -20.36
N LEU A 56 12.12 18.36 -19.67
CA LEU A 56 11.81 16.94 -19.76
C LEU A 56 11.27 16.54 -21.14
N GLU A 57 10.46 17.38 -21.78
CA GLU A 57 9.96 17.15 -23.15
C GLU A 57 11.09 17.13 -24.18
N ALA A 58 12.16 17.89 -23.96
CA ALA A 58 13.36 17.88 -24.80
C ALA A 58 14.21 16.61 -24.62
N CYS A 59 14.02 15.86 -23.53
CA CYS A 59 14.68 14.58 -23.32
C CYS A 59 13.94 13.44 -24.04
N ALA A 60 14.68 12.54 -24.70
CA ALA A 60 14.11 11.32 -25.28
C ALA A 60 13.66 10.28 -24.23
N ALA A 61 14.21 10.34 -23.01
CA ALA A 61 14.01 9.34 -21.97
C ALA A 61 12.62 9.37 -21.28
N PRO A 62 12.04 10.53 -20.90
CA PRO A 62 10.73 10.59 -20.27
C PRO A 62 9.58 10.69 -21.29
N THR A 63 9.83 10.74 -22.60
CA THR A 63 8.80 11.03 -23.62
C THR A 63 7.60 10.09 -23.52
N ARG A 64 7.85 8.78 -23.37
CA ARG A 64 6.78 7.78 -23.21
C ARG A 64 6.00 7.95 -21.92
N THR A 65 6.69 8.27 -20.83
CA THR A 65 6.05 8.49 -19.53
C THR A 65 5.16 9.74 -19.57
N LEU A 66 5.68 10.86 -20.08
CA LEU A 66 4.90 12.09 -20.24
C LEU A 66 3.73 11.90 -21.21
N GLN A 67 3.90 11.10 -22.26
CA GLN A 67 2.81 10.72 -23.15
C GLN A 67 1.72 9.95 -22.39
N ARG A 68 2.08 8.91 -21.61
CA ARG A 68 1.11 8.17 -20.78
C ARG A 68 0.38 9.09 -19.79
N LEU A 69 1.08 10.02 -19.15
CA LEU A 69 0.44 11.00 -18.26
C LEU A 69 -0.57 11.89 -18.98
N ARG A 70 -0.33 12.25 -20.25
CA ARG A 70 -1.31 13.00 -21.06
C ARG A 70 -2.49 12.12 -21.48
N GLU A 71 -2.23 10.88 -21.86
CA GLU A 71 -3.25 9.93 -22.34
C GLU A 71 -4.18 9.45 -21.22
N HIS A 72 -3.66 9.34 -20.01
CA HIS A 72 -4.35 8.71 -18.88
C HIS A 72 -4.58 9.62 -17.68
N GLY A 73 -4.43 10.96 -17.78
CA GLY A 73 -4.88 11.87 -16.72
C GLY A 73 -3.92 12.11 -15.54
N GLY A 74 -2.62 12.24 -15.76
CA GLY A 74 -1.63 12.43 -14.67
C GLY A 74 -0.82 13.73 -14.72
N LEU A 75 -0.95 14.53 -15.79
CA LEU A 75 -0.03 15.65 -16.00
C LEU A 75 -0.25 16.82 -15.02
N ASP A 76 -1.51 17.11 -14.66
CA ASP A 76 -1.82 18.17 -13.71
C ASP A 76 -1.38 17.82 -12.29
N GLN A 77 -1.55 16.56 -11.91
CA GLN A 77 -1.04 16.07 -10.65
C GLN A 77 0.49 16.08 -10.60
N LEU A 78 1.19 15.69 -11.68
CA LEU A 78 2.66 15.83 -11.74
C LEU A 78 3.11 17.27 -11.48
N ARG A 79 2.38 18.27 -11.99
CA ARG A 79 2.68 19.69 -11.73
C ARG A 79 2.56 20.02 -10.24
N LEU A 80 1.55 19.50 -9.57
CA LEU A 80 1.34 19.67 -8.13
C LEU A 80 2.43 18.94 -7.32
N ASP A 81 2.83 17.74 -7.75
CA ASP A 81 3.89 16.96 -7.11
C ASP A 81 5.24 17.67 -7.19
N LEU A 82 5.56 18.25 -8.36
CA LEU A 82 6.77 19.06 -8.57
C LEU A 82 6.74 20.35 -7.74
N ALA A 83 5.59 21.05 -7.72
CA ALA A 83 5.43 22.28 -6.96
C ALA A 83 5.52 22.08 -5.44
N SER A 84 5.06 20.92 -4.94
CA SER A 84 5.11 20.57 -3.52
C SER A 84 6.42 19.88 -3.10
N GLY A 85 7.32 19.61 -4.04
CA GLY A 85 8.61 18.98 -3.79
C GLY A 85 8.53 17.53 -3.32
N VAL A 86 7.41 16.84 -3.59
CA VAL A 86 7.29 15.38 -3.44
C VAL A 86 7.70 14.65 -4.72
N ALA A 87 7.76 15.36 -5.84
CA ALA A 87 8.50 14.97 -7.03
C ALA A 87 9.62 15.97 -7.34
N GLY A 88 10.68 15.50 -7.99
CA GLY A 88 11.80 16.32 -8.42
C GLY A 88 12.44 15.80 -9.71
N VAL A 89 13.22 16.65 -10.38
CA VAL A 89 13.92 16.29 -11.61
C VAL A 89 15.37 15.94 -11.33
N ASP A 90 15.81 14.77 -11.79
CA ASP A 90 17.20 14.28 -11.76
C ASP A 90 17.62 13.97 -13.21
N GLY A 91 18.32 14.92 -13.83
CA GLY A 91 18.62 14.87 -15.26
C GLY A 91 17.33 14.82 -16.10
N CYS A 92 17.16 13.76 -16.89
CA CYS A 92 15.98 13.53 -17.72
C CYS A 92 14.91 12.65 -17.05
N ARG A 93 14.92 12.54 -15.72
CA ARG A 93 14.01 11.67 -14.95
C ARG A 93 13.27 12.43 -13.87
N ILE A 94 12.07 11.96 -13.56
CA ILE A 94 11.27 12.43 -12.44
C ILE A 94 11.43 11.41 -11.31
N GLY A 95 11.97 11.84 -10.17
CA GLY A 95 12.01 11.07 -8.93
C GLY A 95 10.84 11.46 -8.05
N TYR A 96 10.24 10.47 -7.39
CA TYR A 96 9.16 10.59 -6.44
C TYR A 96 9.62 10.23 -5.03
N THR A 97 8.99 10.84 -4.04
CA THR A 97 9.26 10.60 -2.62
C THR A 97 7.95 10.43 -1.86
N GLU A 98 7.75 9.24 -1.31
CA GLU A 98 6.61 8.89 -0.46
C GLU A 98 6.79 9.55 0.91
N LYS A 99 6.25 10.76 1.09
CA LYS A 99 6.14 11.37 2.42
C LYS A 99 4.91 10.77 3.09
N PRO A 100 4.96 10.31 4.36
CA PRO A 100 3.75 9.86 5.03
C PRO A 100 2.74 11.02 5.09
N GLY A 101 1.45 10.66 5.06
CA GLY A 101 0.36 11.62 5.25
C GLY A 101 0.58 12.45 6.51
N GLU A 102 0.36 13.76 6.42
CA GLU A 102 0.53 14.67 7.54
C GLU A 102 -0.33 14.21 8.74
N ASP A 103 0.18 14.40 9.96
CA ASP A 103 -0.35 13.90 11.24
C ASP A 103 -1.84 14.25 11.54
N ALA A 104 -2.52 14.99 10.67
CA ALA A 104 -3.89 15.49 10.81
C ALA A 104 -4.96 14.39 11.00
N HIS A 105 -4.73 13.15 10.56
CA HIS A 105 -5.68 12.05 10.73
C HIS A 105 -5.40 11.11 11.92
N GLN A 106 -4.28 11.28 12.63
CA GLN A 106 -3.97 10.45 13.81
C GLN A 106 -4.91 10.75 14.99
N GLU A 107 -5.24 12.02 15.23
CA GLU A 107 -6.04 12.46 16.38
C GLU A 107 -7.56 12.27 16.18
N ALA A 108 -8.08 12.57 14.98
CA ALA A 108 -9.51 12.50 14.69
C ALA A 108 -10.06 11.05 14.65
N TYR A 109 -9.22 10.08 14.31
CA TYR A 109 -9.62 8.67 14.22
C TYR A 109 -9.48 7.91 15.55
N ALA A 110 -8.46 8.21 16.34
CA ALA A 110 -8.30 7.65 17.68
C ALA A 110 -9.49 8.01 18.61
N ALA A 111 -10.01 9.24 18.47
CA ALA A 111 -11.16 9.72 19.26
C ALA A 111 -12.49 9.03 18.92
N ARG A 112 -12.64 8.42 17.73
CA ARG A 112 -13.89 7.77 17.28
C ARG A 112 -13.95 6.26 17.54
N SER A 113 -12.84 5.63 17.93
CA SER A 113 -12.75 4.17 18.13
C SER A 113 -12.68 3.72 19.59
N SER A 114 -13.05 4.56 20.57
CA SER A 114 -13.16 4.18 21.98
C SER A 114 -14.41 3.31 22.24
N GLY A 115 -14.42 2.12 21.64
CA GLY A 115 -15.47 1.12 21.77
C GLY A 115 -14.89 -0.27 22.02
N ARG A 116 -14.68 -0.58 23.30
CA ARG A 116 -14.46 -1.92 23.90
C ARG A 116 -13.40 -2.80 23.23
N SER A 117 -12.20 -2.78 23.82
CA SER A 117 -11.17 -3.81 23.66
C SER A 117 -11.76 -5.18 24.02
N GLY A 118 -12.16 -5.91 22.99
CA GLY A 118 -12.40 -7.34 23.07
C GLY A 118 -11.08 -8.05 22.86
N SER A 119 -10.61 -8.76 23.89
CA SER A 119 -9.53 -9.74 23.84
C SER A 119 -9.56 -10.51 22.51
N THR A 120 -8.61 -10.20 21.62
CA THR A 120 -8.46 -10.89 20.35
C THR A 120 -7.66 -12.16 20.61
N GLY A 121 -8.34 -13.30 20.59
CA GLY A 121 -7.68 -14.58 20.39
C GLY A 121 -6.84 -14.49 19.11
N SER A 122 -5.52 -14.44 19.29
CA SER A 122 -4.53 -14.53 18.22
C SER A 122 -4.85 -15.77 17.39
N ALA A 123 -5.42 -15.56 16.20
CA ALA A 123 -5.38 -16.58 15.17
C ALA A 123 -3.90 -16.76 14.82
N ARG A 124 -3.26 -17.75 15.47
CA ARG A 124 -1.89 -18.21 15.20
C ARG A 124 -1.84 -18.79 13.79
N GLY A 125 -1.93 -17.93 12.78
CA GLY A 125 -1.55 -18.28 11.41
C GLY A 125 -0.10 -18.75 11.43
N ARG A 126 0.18 -19.86 10.75
CA ARG A 126 1.53 -20.40 10.64
C ARG A 126 2.37 -19.42 9.81
N VAL A 127 3.18 -18.60 10.48
CA VAL A 127 4.19 -17.76 9.81
C VAL A 127 5.13 -18.69 9.02
N PRO A 128 5.39 -18.41 7.72
CA PRO A 128 6.27 -19.25 6.93
C PRO A 128 7.70 -19.35 7.49
N SER A 129 8.43 -20.38 7.08
CA SER A 129 9.86 -20.52 7.39
C SER A 129 10.69 -19.45 6.68
N ALA A 130 11.90 -19.15 7.15
CA ALA A 130 12.78 -18.17 6.50
C ALA A 130 13.03 -18.55 5.03
N ARG A 131 13.34 -19.83 4.76
CA ARG A 131 13.48 -20.37 3.41
C ARG A 131 12.24 -20.12 2.53
N THR A 132 11.04 -20.28 3.10
CA THR A 132 9.80 -20.00 2.36
C THR A 132 9.67 -18.51 2.06
N VAL A 133 9.95 -17.65 3.05
CA VAL A 133 9.87 -16.19 2.91
C VAL A 133 10.84 -15.67 1.84
N SER A 134 12.06 -16.21 1.74
CA SER A 134 13.04 -15.82 0.70
C SER A 134 12.79 -16.46 -0.67
N THR A 135 11.72 -17.24 -0.85
CA THR A 135 11.42 -17.92 -2.12
C THR A 135 9.97 -17.77 -2.59
N LEU A 136 9.25 -16.76 -2.07
CA LEU A 136 7.87 -16.49 -2.44
C LEU A 136 7.78 -16.06 -3.92
N SER A 137 6.72 -16.47 -4.62
CA SER A 137 6.47 -16.09 -6.01
C SER A 137 4.98 -16.17 -6.31
N SER A 138 4.41 -15.08 -6.83
CA SER A 138 2.96 -14.97 -7.07
C SER A 138 2.55 -15.63 -8.38
N ARG A 139 3.42 -15.54 -9.39
CA ARG A 139 3.23 -16.07 -10.74
C ARG A 139 4.57 -16.50 -11.36
N PRO A 140 5.18 -17.60 -10.88
CA PRO A 140 6.42 -18.11 -11.46
C PRO A 140 6.32 -18.24 -12.98
N GLY A 141 7.31 -17.73 -13.72
CA GLY A 141 7.34 -17.80 -15.18
C GLY A 141 6.59 -16.67 -15.90
N ALA A 142 5.95 -15.73 -15.20
CA ALA A 142 5.47 -14.50 -15.83
C ALA A 142 6.62 -13.79 -16.59
N PRO A 143 6.32 -13.07 -17.69
CA PRO A 143 7.36 -12.36 -18.44
C PRO A 143 8.04 -11.28 -17.59
N LEU A 144 7.26 -10.56 -16.78
CA LEU A 144 7.74 -9.43 -15.99
C LEU A 144 7.94 -9.80 -14.52
N THR A 145 8.84 -9.08 -13.83
CA THR A 145 9.20 -9.36 -12.43
C THR A 145 9.11 -8.09 -11.57
N ILE A 146 8.51 -8.20 -10.38
CA ILE A 146 8.71 -7.28 -9.26
C ILE A 146 9.49 -8.09 -8.21
N PHE A 147 10.76 -7.76 -8.02
CA PHE A 147 11.60 -8.38 -7.01
C PHE A 147 11.61 -7.53 -5.74
N LEU A 148 11.06 -8.07 -4.66
CA LEU A 148 11.14 -7.49 -3.33
C LEU A 148 12.44 -7.99 -2.69
N ASP A 149 13.46 -7.15 -2.72
CA ASP A 149 14.79 -7.42 -2.19
C ASP A 149 14.81 -7.11 -0.69
N ILE A 150 14.88 -8.15 0.12
CA ILE A 150 14.79 -8.12 1.59
C ILE A 150 16.11 -8.47 2.27
N ASP A 151 17.11 -8.87 1.48
CA ASP A 151 18.40 -9.40 1.95
C ASP A 151 19.49 -8.31 1.97
N GLY A 152 19.15 -7.10 1.51
CA GLY A 152 20.05 -5.96 1.37
C GLY A 152 20.65 -5.88 -0.03
N ALA A 153 21.08 -4.68 -0.43
CA ALA A 153 21.49 -4.41 -1.81
C ALA A 153 22.74 -3.53 -1.89
N ASP A 154 23.55 -3.81 -2.91
CA ASP A 154 24.54 -2.86 -3.42
C ASP A 154 23.84 -1.85 -4.32
N LEU A 155 23.94 -0.58 -3.96
CA LEU A 155 23.26 0.53 -4.62
C LEU A 155 24.18 1.27 -5.59
N ARG A 156 25.44 0.84 -5.78
CA ARG A 156 26.36 1.46 -6.75
C ARG A 156 25.73 1.52 -8.14
N GLY A 157 25.83 2.70 -8.75
CA GLY A 157 25.22 2.97 -10.05
C GLY A 157 23.75 3.40 -9.98
N THR A 158 23.13 3.43 -8.80
CA THR A 158 21.82 4.05 -8.56
C THR A 158 21.97 5.44 -7.95
N PRO A 159 20.95 6.33 -8.05
CA PRO A 159 20.96 7.64 -7.40
C PRO A 159 21.06 7.58 -5.87
N PHE A 160 20.64 6.47 -5.26
CA PHE A 160 20.68 6.28 -3.81
C PHE A 160 22.10 6.06 -3.27
N ALA A 161 23.07 5.73 -4.14
CA ALA A 161 24.47 5.52 -3.77
C ALA A 161 25.13 6.75 -3.13
N ASP A 162 24.62 7.95 -3.43
CA ASP A 162 25.14 9.22 -2.94
C ASP A 162 24.91 9.39 -1.44
N ALA A 163 23.82 8.82 -0.91
CA ALA A 163 23.56 8.77 0.53
C ALA A 163 24.23 7.55 1.20
N GLY A 164 24.34 6.43 0.48
CA GLY A 164 24.97 5.22 0.96
C GLY A 164 25.09 4.18 -0.14
N ARG A 165 26.26 3.55 -0.27
CA ARG A 165 26.51 2.56 -1.33
C ARG A 165 25.84 1.19 -1.07
N ARG A 166 25.36 0.95 0.15
CA ARG A 166 24.77 -0.33 0.57
C ARG A 166 23.52 -0.06 1.40
N ALA A 167 22.45 -0.80 1.12
CA ALA A 167 21.29 -0.92 1.99
C ALA A 167 21.39 -2.22 2.79
N GLY A 168 21.06 -2.15 4.08
CA GLY A 168 20.94 -3.32 4.95
C GLY A 168 19.75 -4.22 4.57
N PRO A 169 19.73 -5.47 5.06
CA PRO A 169 18.55 -6.34 4.96
C PRO A 169 17.39 -5.79 5.80
N VAL A 170 16.22 -6.41 5.66
CA VAL A 170 15.14 -6.26 6.66
C VAL A 170 15.61 -6.87 7.97
N ASP A 171 15.81 -6.02 8.98
CA ASP A 171 16.28 -6.39 10.31
C ASP A 171 15.64 -5.48 11.37
N TYR A 172 14.81 -6.07 12.23
CA TYR A 172 14.09 -5.39 13.31
C TYR A 172 14.57 -5.84 14.70
N ASP A 173 15.35 -6.91 14.79
CA ASP A 173 15.92 -7.41 16.06
C ASP A 173 17.45 -7.26 16.17
N GLY A 174 18.09 -6.63 15.18
CA GLY A 174 19.52 -6.32 15.14
C GLY A 174 20.39 -7.52 14.79
N ARG A 175 19.85 -8.49 14.04
CA ARG A 175 20.52 -9.74 13.66
C ARG A 175 20.45 -9.94 12.14
N PRO A 176 21.25 -9.18 11.37
CA PRO A 176 21.19 -9.20 9.92
C PRO A 176 21.45 -10.61 9.38
N GLY A 177 20.65 -11.02 8.38
CA GLY A 177 20.72 -12.34 7.76
C GLY A 177 20.05 -13.48 8.56
N LYS A 178 19.46 -13.21 9.74
CA LYS A 178 18.75 -14.21 10.55
C LYS A 178 17.31 -13.81 10.87
N MET A 179 16.42 -13.94 9.88
CA MET A 179 15.03 -13.50 10.03
C MET A 179 14.31 -14.11 11.26
N SER A 180 13.96 -13.24 12.20
CA SER A 180 13.14 -13.50 13.36
C SER A 180 11.71 -13.90 12.96
N ARG A 181 10.92 -14.42 13.90
CA ARG A 181 9.50 -14.74 13.61
C ARG A 181 8.70 -13.48 13.24
N LEU A 182 9.07 -12.33 13.79
CA LEU A 182 8.46 -11.04 13.50
C LEU A 182 8.77 -10.62 12.05
N GLU A 183 10.05 -10.59 11.67
CA GLU A 183 10.49 -10.23 10.32
C GLU A 183 9.88 -11.15 9.26
N ARG A 184 9.88 -12.47 9.48
CA ARG A 184 9.24 -13.41 8.56
C ARG A 184 7.75 -13.12 8.34
N ARG A 185 7.04 -12.69 9.39
CA ARG A 185 5.64 -12.28 9.28
C ARG A 185 5.53 -11.00 8.47
N ILE A 186 6.33 -9.98 8.81
CA ILE A 186 6.35 -8.67 8.16
C ILE A 186 6.59 -8.82 6.66
N VAL A 187 7.65 -9.53 6.26
CA VAL A 187 7.96 -9.75 4.85
C VAL A 187 6.87 -10.55 4.15
N TRP A 188 6.34 -11.59 4.79
CA TRP A 188 5.26 -12.39 4.21
C TRP A 188 3.97 -11.58 4.02
N GLU A 189 3.65 -10.67 4.92
CA GLU A 189 2.53 -9.74 4.80
C GLU A 189 2.78 -8.72 3.69
N ALA A 190 3.97 -8.11 3.62
CA ALA A 190 4.35 -7.18 2.57
C ALA A 190 4.26 -7.81 1.17
N TRP A 191 4.82 -9.02 1.01
CA TRP A 191 4.69 -9.77 -0.25
C TRP A 191 3.23 -10.08 -0.58
N GLN A 192 2.38 -10.41 0.40
CA GLN A 192 0.96 -10.67 0.14
C GLN A 192 0.22 -9.42 -0.34
N VAL A 193 0.54 -8.23 0.17
CA VAL A 193 -0.05 -6.96 -0.30
C VAL A 193 0.30 -6.74 -1.76
N VAL A 194 1.60 -6.69 -2.09
CA VAL A 194 2.08 -6.45 -3.46
C VAL A 194 1.55 -7.53 -4.42
N ALA A 195 1.63 -8.80 -4.02
CA ALA A 195 1.12 -9.91 -4.83
C ALA A 195 -0.39 -9.87 -5.06
N SER A 196 -1.17 -9.27 -4.15
CA SER A 196 -2.62 -9.15 -4.29
C SER A 196 -3.01 -7.98 -5.20
N LEU A 197 -2.38 -6.81 -5.02
CA LEU A 197 -2.57 -5.62 -5.85
C LEU A 197 -2.20 -5.89 -7.31
N TYR A 198 -1.09 -6.59 -7.55
CA TYR A 198 -0.62 -6.87 -8.90
C TYR A 198 -1.14 -8.20 -9.48
N ALA A 199 -2.07 -8.89 -8.81
CA ALA A 199 -2.61 -10.18 -9.27
C ALA A 199 -3.28 -10.17 -10.66
N PRO A 200 -4.00 -9.10 -11.07
CA PRO A 200 -4.61 -8.99 -12.40
C PRO A 200 -3.62 -8.79 -13.55
N TYR A 201 -2.32 -8.58 -13.27
CA TYR A 201 -1.33 -8.26 -14.29
C TYR A 201 -0.38 -9.44 -14.57
N ARG A 202 0.30 -9.39 -15.72
CA ARG A 202 1.22 -10.44 -16.19
C ARG A 202 2.62 -10.33 -15.57
N VAL A 203 2.67 -10.12 -14.27
CA VAL A 203 3.89 -9.91 -13.50
C VAL A 203 4.04 -10.96 -12.40
N ASN A 204 5.28 -11.34 -12.10
CA ASN A 204 5.64 -12.15 -10.95
C ASN A 204 6.13 -11.25 -9.82
N VAL A 205 5.46 -11.27 -8.68
CA VAL A 205 5.95 -10.65 -7.44
C VAL A 205 6.70 -11.71 -6.65
N THR A 206 7.99 -11.48 -6.38
CA THR A 206 8.85 -12.50 -5.77
C THR A 206 9.84 -11.90 -4.78
N THR A 207 10.18 -12.68 -3.75
CA THR A 207 11.31 -12.41 -2.84
C THR A 207 12.52 -13.27 -3.18
N LYS A 208 12.42 -14.14 -4.20
CA LYS A 208 13.55 -14.90 -4.70
C LYS A 208 14.34 -14.01 -5.65
N GLU A 209 15.62 -13.78 -5.37
CA GLU A 209 16.45 -13.01 -6.28
C GLU A 209 16.43 -13.62 -7.70
N PRO A 210 15.96 -12.85 -8.71
CA PRO A 210 15.96 -13.28 -10.08
C PRO A 210 17.32 -13.00 -10.74
N SER A 211 17.60 -13.62 -11.88
CA SER A 211 18.82 -13.28 -12.63
C SER A 211 18.80 -11.82 -13.10
N ARG A 212 19.98 -11.23 -13.35
CA ARG A 212 20.08 -9.86 -13.86
C ARG A 212 19.23 -9.63 -15.11
N ALA A 213 19.23 -10.57 -16.05
CA ALA A 213 18.44 -10.49 -17.28
C ALA A 213 16.92 -10.41 -17.01
N ARG A 214 16.44 -10.92 -15.87
CA ARG A 214 15.02 -10.84 -15.47
C ARG A 214 14.62 -9.49 -14.87
N LEU A 215 15.58 -8.59 -14.68
CA LEU A 215 15.38 -7.24 -14.16
C LEU A 215 15.82 -6.15 -15.17
N VAL A 216 16.61 -6.48 -16.20
CA VAL A 216 17.09 -5.51 -17.19
C VAL A 216 16.25 -5.63 -18.45
N ARG A 217 15.70 -4.52 -18.95
CA ARG A 217 15.06 -4.44 -20.26
C ARG A 217 16.09 -4.06 -21.31
N SER A 218 16.74 -5.06 -21.91
CA SER A 218 17.88 -4.84 -22.81
C SER A 218 17.56 -4.07 -24.10
N SER A 219 16.30 -4.05 -24.54
CA SER A 219 15.84 -3.31 -25.72
C SER A 219 14.32 -3.12 -25.70
N ALA A 220 13.78 -2.38 -26.68
CA ALA A 220 12.33 -2.26 -26.86
C ALA A 220 11.63 -3.61 -27.13
N ASP A 221 12.32 -4.55 -27.77
CA ASP A 221 11.80 -5.90 -28.09
C ASP A 221 11.93 -6.88 -26.93
N ASP A 222 12.73 -6.56 -25.92
CA ASP A 222 12.84 -7.36 -24.72
C ASP A 222 11.50 -7.38 -23.98
N ARG A 223 10.92 -8.57 -23.84
CA ARG A 223 9.66 -8.82 -23.14
C ARG A 223 9.85 -9.49 -21.78
N ARG A 224 11.09 -9.63 -21.29
CA ARG A 224 11.39 -10.35 -20.04
C ARG A 224 12.32 -9.56 -19.13
N TYR A 225 11.75 -8.58 -18.44
CA TYR A 225 12.48 -7.67 -17.56
C TYR A 225 11.69 -7.47 -16.25
N GLY A 226 12.08 -6.49 -15.45
CA GLY A 226 11.40 -6.22 -14.19
C GLY A 226 12.06 -5.12 -13.40
N THR A 227 11.64 -4.98 -12.16
CA THR A 227 12.15 -3.98 -11.23
C THR A 227 12.62 -4.62 -9.93
N ARG A 228 13.52 -3.92 -9.24
CA ARG A 228 13.97 -4.24 -7.89
C ARG A 228 13.40 -3.20 -6.93
N VAL A 229 12.71 -3.67 -5.90
CA VAL A 229 12.28 -2.88 -4.75
C VAL A 229 13.13 -3.31 -3.57
N VAL A 230 14.07 -2.46 -3.16
CA VAL A 230 14.91 -2.71 -1.99
C VAL A 230 14.14 -2.30 -0.75
N ILE A 231 13.79 -3.28 0.08
CA ILE A 231 13.16 -3.08 1.37
C ILE A 231 14.26 -3.17 2.43
N THR A 232 14.55 -2.05 3.08
CA THR A 232 15.63 -1.94 4.06
C THR A 232 15.15 -1.30 5.34
N THR A 233 15.70 -1.73 6.49
CA THR A 233 15.52 -1.05 7.78
C THR A 233 16.71 -0.18 8.15
N ASP A 234 17.76 -0.15 7.32
CA ASP A 234 18.97 0.63 7.55
C ASP A 234 19.51 1.18 6.21
N HIS A 235 19.29 2.47 5.98
CA HIS A 235 19.94 3.22 4.91
C HIS A 235 19.91 4.73 5.20
N PRO A 236 21.02 5.49 5.03
CA PRO A 236 21.05 6.94 5.32
C PRO A 236 20.03 7.77 4.56
N GLN A 237 19.59 7.31 3.38
CA GLN A 237 18.56 8.00 2.59
C GLN A 237 17.25 8.17 3.35
N GLU A 238 16.85 7.22 4.21
CA GLU A 238 15.59 7.32 4.96
C GLU A 238 15.54 8.59 5.82
N LYS A 239 16.67 8.93 6.45
CA LYS A 239 16.81 10.13 7.30
C LYS A 239 16.93 11.39 6.46
N ARG A 240 17.59 11.30 5.30
CA ARG A 240 17.78 12.42 4.36
C ARG A 240 16.46 12.87 3.75
N CYS A 241 15.59 11.94 3.35
CA CYS A 241 14.29 12.25 2.75
C CYS A 241 13.17 12.39 3.79
N GLY A 242 13.30 11.74 4.96
CA GLY A 242 12.21 11.66 5.95
C GLY A 242 10.97 10.96 5.39
N CYS A 243 11.18 9.91 4.58
CA CYS A 243 10.17 9.32 3.70
C CYS A 243 10.05 7.80 3.88
N ALA A 244 8.92 7.24 3.46
CA ALA A 244 8.64 5.80 3.48
C ALA A 244 9.23 5.07 2.26
N GLY A 245 9.40 5.78 1.13
CA GLY A 245 9.93 5.21 -0.10
C GLY A 245 10.34 6.27 -1.12
N GLN A 246 11.09 5.82 -2.14
CA GLN A 246 11.45 6.61 -3.32
C GLN A 246 11.59 5.74 -4.56
N ALA A 247 11.12 6.26 -5.69
CA ALA A 247 11.25 5.63 -7.00
C ALA A 247 11.30 6.67 -8.11
N TYR A 248 11.59 6.20 -9.32
CA TYR A 248 11.64 7.04 -10.52
C TYR A 248 10.49 6.71 -11.46
N LEU A 249 9.80 7.75 -11.90
CA LEU A 249 8.60 7.66 -12.72
C LEU A 249 8.90 6.99 -14.07
N GLY A 250 8.13 5.94 -14.40
CA GLY A 250 8.26 5.23 -15.68
C GLY A 250 9.57 4.44 -15.85
N ALA A 251 10.28 4.13 -14.76
CA ALA A 251 11.53 3.36 -14.83
C ALA A 251 11.34 1.87 -15.11
N PHE A 252 10.13 1.31 -14.94
CA PHE A 252 9.88 -0.13 -15.04
C PHE A 252 10.13 -0.66 -16.46
N ASP A 253 9.66 0.06 -17.47
CA ASP A 253 9.71 -0.34 -18.87
C ASP A 253 10.68 0.49 -19.70
N ASP A 254 11.60 1.21 -19.07
CA ASP A 254 12.60 2.00 -19.74
C ASP A 254 13.69 1.12 -20.39
N PRO A 255 13.85 1.14 -21.73
CA PRO A 255 14.88 0.36 -22.40
C PRO A 255 16.20 1.12 -22.56
N SER A 256 16.33 2.35 -22.03
CA SER A 256 17.52 3.18 -22.24
C SER A 256 18.77 2.58 -21.60
N ALA A 257 19.95 3.08 -21.99
CA ALA A 257 21.20 2.70 -21.37
C ALA A 257 21.25 3.04 -19.87
N ASP A 258 20.54 4.09 -19.45
CA ASP A 258 20.51 4.58 -18.07
C ASP A 258 19.49 3.85 -17.19
N GLN A 259 18.71 2.91 -17.73
CA GLN A 259 17.67 2.19 -16.97
C GLN A 259 18.19 1.56 -15.67
N LEU A 260 19.45 1.11 -15.66
CA LEU A 260 20.06 0.47 -14.50
C LEU A 260 20.16 1.40 -13.30
N ARG A 261 20.30 2.70 -13.57
CA ARG A 261 20.40 3.75 -12.56
C ARG A 261 19.04 3.94 -11.87
N TYR A 262 17.97 4.04 -12.64
CA TYR A 262 16.67 4.51 -12.15
C TYR A 262 15.64 3.41 -11.83
N ARG A 263 15.90 2.15 -12.21
CA ARG A 263 14.97 1.01 -11.99
C ARG A 263 14.91 0.48 -10.56
N THR A 264 15.74 0.96 -9.65
CA THR A 264 15.64 0.55 -8.24
C THR A 264 14.64 1.45 -7.55
N ALA A 265 13.67 0.86 -6.86
CA ALA A 265 12.85 1.56 -5.88
C ALA A 265 13.37 1.24 -4.46
N MET A 266 13.24 2.19 -3.54
CA MET A 266 13.60 2.04 -2.14
C MET A 266 12.36 2.10 -1.28
N VAL A 267 12.27 1.22 -0.28
CA VAL A 267 11.26 1.26 0.79
C VAL A 267 11.98 1.20 2.13
N PHE A 268 11.73 2.20 2.97
CA PHE A 268 12.43 2.45 4.23
C PHE A 268 11.60 1.94 5.41
N GLY A 269 11.80 0.66 5.74
CA GLY A 269 11.12 -0.02 6.83
C GLY A 269 11.50 0.46 8.23
N GLY A 270 12.67 1.08 8.39
CA GLY A 270 13.10 1.71 9.65
C GLY A 270 12.25 2.95 9.94
N TYR A 271 12.15 3.84 8.94
CA TYR A 271 11.25 4.99 8.99
C TYR A 271 9.80 4.60 9.28
N LEU A 272 9.23 3.65 8.51
CA LEU A 272 7.84 3.21 8.71
C LEU A 272 7.61 2.61 10.11
N ALA A 273 8.53 1.79 10.60
CA ALA A 273 8.40 1.21 11.94
C ALA A 273 8.41 2.28 13.04
N SER A 274 9.16 3.37 12.87
CA SER A 274 9.19 4.48 13.85
C SER A 274 7.88 5.25 13.98
N ARG A 275 6.97 5.14 12.99
CA ARG A 275 5.66 5.82 12.94
C ARG A 275 4.48 4.88 13.26
N LEU A 276 4.75 3.59 13.42
CA LEU A 276 3.73 2.55 13.59
C LEU A 276 3.82 1.92 15.00
N PRO A 277 2.79 1.14 15.43
CA PRO A 277 2.79 0.56 16.76
C PRO A 277 3.96 -0.41 16.92
N GLU A 278 4.57 -0.38 18.09
CA GLU A 278 5.75 -1.18 18.43
C GLU A 278 5.52 -2.70 18.33
N ASP A 279 4.27 -3.16 18.38
CA ASP A 279 3.93 -4.58 18.23
C ASP A 279 4.15 -5.14 16.80
N GLY A 280 4.47 -4.25 15.85
CA GLY A 280 4.72 -4.57 14.46
C GLY A 280 3.49 -5.15 13.74
N SER A 281 2.29 -4.91 14.25
CA SER A 281 1.04 -5.42 13.68
C SER A 281 0.69 -4.79 12.33
N ARG A 282 1.24 -3.59 12.04
CA ARG A 282 0.98 -2.83 10.81
C ARG A 282 2.14 -2.77 9.82
N ILE A 283 3.37 -2.99 10.29
CA ILE A 283 4.59 -2.81 9.48
C ILE A 283 4.53 -3.63 8.19
N GLY A 284 4.10 -4.90 8.24
CA GLY A 284 3.99 -5.74 7.05
C GLY A 284 3.02 -5.20 6.00
N LYS A 285 1.88 -4.63 6.42
CA LYS A 285 0.95 -3.98 5.50
C LYS A 285 1.58 -2.73 4.90
N SER A 286 2.12 -1.83 5.74
CA SER A 286 2.69 -0.55 5.29
C SER A 286 3.87 -0.74 4.34
N LEU A 287 4.81 -1.66 4.65
CA LEU A 287 5.87 -2.03 3.72
C LEU A 287 5.34 -2.52 2.38
N GLY A 288 4.29 -3.34 2.41
CA GLY A 288 3.68 -3.86 1.20
C GLY A 288 2.96 -2.81 0.37
N THR A 289 2.29 -1.84 1.02
CA THR A 289 1.64 -0.74 0.32
C THR A 289 2.63 0.26 -0.24
N SER A 290 3.66 0.65 0.53
CA SER A 290 4.76 1.49 0.04
C SER A 290 5.51 0.81 -1.11
N ALA A 291 5.83 -0.48 -1.01
CA ALA A 291 6.43 -1.21 -2.13
C ALA A 291 5.52 -1.22 -3.38
N ALA A 292 4.19 -1.31 -3.21
CA ALA A 292 3.27 -1.25 -4.34
C ALA A 292 3.16 0.16 -4.93
N HIS A 293 3.18 1.19 -4.09
CA HIS A 293 3.20 2.62 -4.43
C HIS A 293 4.44 2.98 -5.25
N GLU A 294 5.61 2.58 -4.79
CA GLU A 294 6.86 2.84 -5.50
C GLU A 294 6.94 2.11 -6.85
N VAL A 295 6.42 0.89 -6.93
CA VAL A 295 6.26 0.21 -8.23
C VAL A 295 5.23 0.95 -9.10
N GLY A 296 4.20 1.55 -8.50
CA GLY A 296 3.23 2.44 -9.15
C GLY A 296 3.93 3.58 -9.88
N HIS A 297 4.80 4.32 -9.21
CA HIS A 297 5.64 5.33 -9.88
C HIS A 297 6.46 4.74 -11.02
N GLN A 298 7.11 3.59 -10.81
CA GLN A 298 7.91 2.97 -11.86
C GLN A 298 7.11 2.58 -13.10
N VAL A 299 5.81 2.27 -12.99
CA VAL A 299 4.94 2.04 -14.16
C VAL A 299 4.30 3.32 -14.71
N GLY A 300 4.39 4.44 -13.98
CA GLY A 300 3.99 5.77 -14.45
C GLY A 300 2.86 6.42 -13.66
N LEU A 301 2.54 5.91 -12.47
CA LEU A 301 1.53 6.52 -11.61
C LEU A 301 2.07 7.75 -10.87
N VAL A 302 1.22 8.74 -10.68
CA VAL A 302 1.49 9.95 -9.88
C VAL A 302 0.71 9.87 -8.57
N HIS A 303 0.89 10.81 -7.63
CA HIS A 303 0.20 10.71 -6.34
C HIS A 303 -1.31 10.97 -6.43
N ASP A 304 -2.09 10.30 -5.60
CA ASP A 304 -3.50 10.61 -5.41
C ASP A 304 -3.66 11.65 -4.30
N GLY A 305 -3.66 12.93 -4.67
CA GLY A 305 -3.82 14.05 -3.73
C GLY A 305 -5.27 14.51 -3.54
N GLN A 306 -5.49 15.49 -2.64
CA GLN A 306 -6.82 16.06 -2.39
C GLN A 306 -6.80 17.58 -2.27
N ARG A 307 -7.76 18.27 -2.89
CA ARG A 307 -8.01 19.71 -2.66
C ARG A 307 -8.77 19.90 -1.34
N ARG A 308 -8.23 20.69 -0.42
CA ARG A 308 -8.94 21.10 0.79
C ARG A 308 -9.98 22.18 0.51
N ARG A 309 -10.96 22.34 1.41
CA ARG A 309 -12.00 23.37 1.29
C ARG A 309 -11.45 24.79 1.32
N ALA A 310 -10.33 25.00 2.01
CA ALA A 310 -9.65 26.28 2.15
C ALA A 310 -8.75 26.63 0.95
N GLY A 311 -8.73 25.80 -0.12
CA GLY A 311 -7.94 26.04 -1.33
C GLY A 311 -6.54 25.42 -1.34
N SER A 312 -6.03 24.95 -0.20
CA SER A 312 -4.76 24.20 -0.15
C SER A 312 -4.88 22.84 -0.84
N VAL A 313 -3.76 22.29 -1.30
CA VAL A 313 -3.66 20.95 -1.89
C VAL A 313 -2.83 20.06 -0.98
N ASP A 314 -3.37 18.90 -0.65
CA ASP A 314 -2.64 17.82 0.01
C ASP A 314 -2.06 16.92 -1.06
N GLY A 315 -0.76 16.61 -0.94
CA GLY A 315 -0.09 15.71 -1.87
C GLY A 315 -0.64 14.28 -1.84
N TYR A 316 -1.34 13.91 -0.77
CA TYR A 316 -1.95 12.59 -0.58
C TYR A 316 -3.38 12.72 -0.07
N TYR A 317 -4.25 11.85 -0.56
CA TYR A 317 -5.55 11.58 -0.01
C TYR A 317 -5.47 10.39 0.92
N ASP A 318 -5.73 10.61 2.20
CA ASP A 318 -5.68 9.58 3.25
C ASP A 318 -6.91 8.63 3.24
N GLY A 319 -7.78 8.73 2.23
CA GLY A 319 -8.96 7.89 2.11
C GLY A 319 -10.07 8.21 3.11
N ASN A 320 -10.80 7.17 3.50
CA ASN A 320 -11.89 7.20 4.48
C ASN A 320 -11.69 6.11 5.55
N ASP A 321 -12.72 5.80 6.34
CA ASP A 321 -12.63 4.84 7.44
C ASP A 321 -12.24 3.42 6.99
N VAL A 322 -12.48 3.04 5.74
CA VAL A 322 -12.30 1.65 5.25
C VAL A 322 -11.33 1.57 4.09
N TRP A 323 -11.35 2.56 3.21
CA TRP A 323 -10.66 2.54 1.93
C TRP A 323 -9.74 3.74 1.75
N ALA A 324 -8.57 3.53 1.15
CA ALA A 324 -7.68 4.58 0.67
C ALA A 324 -7.03 4.14 -0.65
N PRO A 325 -6.69 5.11 -1.52
CA PRO A 325 -6.01 4.83 -2.77
C PRO A 325 -4.55 4.42 -2.53
N VAL A 326 -3.98 3.58 -3.40
CA VAL A 326 -2.58 3.10 -3.26
C VAL A 326 -1.59 4.22 -3.52
N MET A 327 -1.86 5.14 -4.45
CA MET A 327 -0.99 6.29 -4.70
C MET A 327 -1.30 7.47 -3.76
N GLY A 328 -2.18 7.29 -2.77
CA GLY A 328 -2.42 8.22 -1.66
C GLY A 328 -1.89 7.69 -0.32
N GLY A 329 -2.52 8.10 0.78
CA GLY A 329 -2.11 7.76 2.15
C GLY A 329 -2.87 6.55 2.71
N VAL A 330 -2.33 5.33 2.55
CA VAL A 330 -3.08 4.08 2.82
C VAL A 330 -2.80 3.40 4.16
N ASP A 331 -1.92 3.94 4.99
CA ASP A 331 -1.41 3.29 6.21
C ASP A 331 -2.50 2.82 7.18
N TYR A 332 -3.61 3.54 7.26
CA TYR A 332 -4.64 3.33 8.28
C TYR A 332 -5.87 2.57 7.77
N GLN A 333 -6.00 2.37 6.47
CA GLN A 333 -7.17 1.81 5.82
C GLN A 333 -6.92 0.35 5.45
N PRO A 334 -7.81 -0.57 5.84
CA PRO A 334 -7.61 -1.98 5.56
C PRO A 334 -7.85 -2.38 4.09
N LEU A 335 -8.54 -1.56 3.31
CA LEU A 335 -8.78 -1.77 1.89
C LEU A 335 -7.95 -0.75 1.10
N ALA A 336 -6.95 -1.24 0.39
CA ALA A 336 -6.08 -0.46 -0.49
C ALA A 336 -6.41 -0.83 -1.93
N GLN A 337 -6.64 0.13 -2.81
CA GLN A 337 -6.91 -0.12 -4.23
C GLN A 337 -6.25 0.97 -5.10
N PHE A 338 -5.88 0.62 -6.32
CA PHE A 338 -5.61 1.61 -7.37
C PHE A 338 -6.93 2.25 -7.82
N ASP A 339 -6.91 3.49 -8.28
CA ASP A 339 -8.13 4.23 -8.61
C ASP A 339 -8.04 5.11 -9.87
N ASP A 340 -9.04 5.97 -10.03
CA ASP A 340 -9.25 6.86 -11.18
C ASP A 340 -9.56 8.30 -10.76
N GLY A 341 -9.28 8.65 -9.50
CA GLY A 341 -9.62 9.96 -8.94
C GLY A 341 -11.11 10.14 -8.63
N SER A 342 -11.92 9.07 -8.61
CA SER A 342 -13.36 9.16 -8.32
C SER A 342 -13.70 9.56 -6.87
N TYR A 343 -12.71 9.74 -6.01
CA TYR A 343 -12.92 10.21 -4.65
C TYR A 343 -13.12 11.73 -4.57
N PRO A 344 -13.80 12.23 -3.51
CA PRO A 344 -14.15 13.65 -3.43
C PRO A 344 -12.92 14.56 -3.46
N ARG A 345 -12.91 15.53 -4.39
CA ARG A 345 -11.88 16.57 -4.52
C ARG A 345 -10.49 16.01 -4.87
N ALA A 346 -10.43 14.90 -5.58
CA ALA A 346 -9.19 14.41 -6.15
C ALA A 346 -8.46 15.50 -6.96
N THR A 347 -7.14 15.47 -6.88
CA THR A 347 -6.25 16.32 -7.70
C THR A 347 -5.67 15.58 -8.89
N SER A 348 -5.73 14.26 -8.86
CA SER A 348 -5.42 13.35 -9.96
C SER A 348 -6.73 12.78 -10.51
N ASP A 349 -6.84 12.66 -11.82
CA ASP A 349 -7.86 11.88 -12.52
C ASP A 349 -7.22 10.71 -13.30
N GLN A 350 -6.06 10.24 -12.81
CA GLN A 350 -5.26 9.26 -13.51
C GLN A 350 -5.93 7.89 -13.53
N ASP A 351 -6.11 7.29 -14.71
CA ASP A 351 -6.58 5.90 -14.85
C ASP A 351 -5.46 4.92 -14.48
N ASP A 352 -5.30 4.64 -13.18
CA ASP A 352 -4.23 3.77 -12.68
C ASP A 352 -4.23 2.39 -13.34
N LEU A 353 -5.40 1.77 -13.49
CA LEU A 353 -5.50 0.40 -14.00
C LEU A 353 -5.07 0.34 -15.47
N ALA A 354 -5.42 1.34 -16.28
CA ALA A 354 -4.96 1.45 -17.66
C ALA A 354 -3.45 1.73 -17.73
N VAL A 355 -2.91 2.61 -16.89
CA VAL A 355 -1.47 2.90 -16.87
C VAL A 355 -0.68 1.65 -16.49
N ILE A 356 -1.05 0.96 -15.40
CA ILE A 356 -0.42 -0.30 -15.00
C ILE A 356 -0.55 -1.35 -16.11
N ALA A 357 -1.73 -1.49 -16.72
CA ALA A 357 -1.97 -2.44 -17.80
C ALA A 357 -1.13 -2.13 -19.06
N SER A 358 -0.87 -0.85 -19.37
CA SER A 358 -0.05 -0.44 -20.51
C SER A 358 1.40 -0.93 -20.40
N VAL A 359 1.90 -1.09 -19.18
CA VAL A 359 3.27 -1.53 -18.89
C VAL A 359 3.33 -3.05 -18.60
N LEU A 360 2.47 -3.53 -17.72
CA LEU A 360 2.54 -4.90 -17.21
C LEU A 360 1.72 -5.89 -18.03
N GLY A 361 0.73 -5.40 -18.78
CA GLY A 361 -0.31 -6.20 -19.42
C GLY A 361 -1.24 -6.89 -18.42
N GLN A 362 -2.50 -7.08 -18.79
CA GLN A 362 -3.46 -7.84 -17.99
C GLN A 362 -3.33 -9.35 -18.22
N VAL A 363 -3.65 -10.14 -17.21
CA VAL A 363 -3.82 -11.59 -17.38
C VAL A 363 -4.92 -11.86 -18.40
N ARG A 364 -4.85 -13.02 -19.05
CA ARG A 364 -5.98 -13.46 -19.89
C ARG A 364 -7.18 -13.73 -18.99
N ASP A 365 -8.36 -13.33 -19.46
CA ASP A 365 -9.65 -13.71 -18.88
C ASP A 365 -9.68 -15.23 -18.64
N ASP A 366 -9.92 -15.61 -17.39
CA ASP A 366 -9.96 -17.01 -16.96
C ASP A 366 -11.39 -17.56 -16.93
N HIS A 367 -12.41 -16.70 -16.97
CA HIS A 367 -13.82 -17.06 -16.93
C HIS A 367 -14.70 -16.07 -17.71
N PRO A 368 -15.49 -16.52 -18.70
CA PRO A 368 -16.25 -15.61 -19.54
C PRO A 368 -17.27 -14.77 -18.76
N GLY A 369 -17.26 -13.44 -18.92
CA GLY A 369 -18.19 -12.55 -18.20
C GLY A 369 -19.62 -12.45 -18.71
N ARG A 370 -19.89 -12.96 -19.90
CA ARG A 370 -21.25 -13.01 -20.44
C ARG A 370 -22.00 -14.18 -19.82
N ALA A 371 -23.05 -13.87 -19.05
CA ALA A 371 -23.86 -14.87 -18.35
C ALA A 371 -24.39 -16.02 -19.22
N ARG A 372 -24.59 -15.80 -20.54
CA ARG A 372 -24.99 -16.87 -21.49
C ARG A 372 -23.88 -17.87 -21.83
N LYS A 373 -22.62 -17.50 -21.66
CA LYS A 373 -21.42 -18.31 -21.92
C LYS A 373 -20.71 -18.79 -20.64
N GLY A 374 -21.30 -18.55 -19.47
CA GLY A 374 -20.66 -18.81 -18.18
C GLY A 374 -20.28 -20.27 -17.93
N ASP A 375 -19.13 -20.47 -17.30
CA ASP A 375 -18.53 -21.78 -17.01
C ASP A 375 -19.41 -22.66 -16.14
N ARG A 376 -19.46 -23.96 -16.46
CA ARG A 376 -20.32 -24.90 -15.72
C ARG A 376 -19.70 -25.25 -14.36
N ILE A 377 -20.42 -24.96 -13.29
CA ILE A 377 -20.03 -25.33 -11.92
C ILE A 377 -20.85 -26.50 -11.39
N ARG A 378 -20.26 -27.25 -10.45
CA ARG A 378 -20.91 -28.36 -9.73
C ARG A 378 -21.03 -28.01 -8.25
N LEU A 379 -22.13 -28.46 -7.63
CA LEU A 379 -22.29 -28.30 -6.19
C LEU A 379 -21.14 -28.99 -5.43
N GLY A 380 -20.59 -28.32 -4.43
CA GLY A 380 -19.50 -28.82 -3.59
C GLY A 380 -18.09 -28.56 -4.13
N ARG A 381 -17.93 -28.29 -5.44
CA ARG A 381 -16.63 -28.02 -6.05
C ARG A 381 -16.37 -26.51 -6.05
N ALA A 382 -15.25 -26.10 -5.45
CA ALA A 382 -14.82 -24.72 -5.53
C ALA A 382 -14.12 -24.45 -6.87
N VAL A 383 -14.29 -23.24 -7.38
CA VAL A 383 -13.54 -22.65 -8.50
C VAL A 383 -12.83 -21.40 -7.96
N GLY A 384 -11.78 -20.96 -8.64
CA GLY A 384 -11.12 -19.70 -8.34
C GLY A 384 -10.77 -19.01 -9.65
N GLY A 385 -10.75 -17.69 -9.60
CA GLY A 385 -10.46 -16.85 -10.76
C GLY A 385 -9.78 -15.54 -10.35
N VAL A 386 -9.56 -14.67 -11.33
CA VAL A 386 -8.94 -13.35 -11.16
C VAL A 386 -9.81 -12.32 -11.85
N LEU A 387 -10.28 -11.33 -11.09
CA LEU A 387 -10.98 -10.16 -11.63
C LEU A 387 -9.96 -9.02 -11.79
N GLY A 388 -9.98 -8.35 -12.94
CA GLY A 388 -9.13 -7.20 -13.26
C GLY A 388 -9.86 -6.14 -14.07
N GLY A 389 -9.83 -4.88 -13.62
CA GLY A 389 -10.61 -3.79 -14.20
C GLY A 389 -12.11 -4.09 -14.19
N HIS A 390 -12.78 -3.86 -15.32
CA HIS A 390 -14.22 -4.08 -15.45
C HIS A 390 -14.63 -5.54 -15.76
N ASP A 391 -13.72 -6.49 -15.53
CA ASP A 391 -13.93 -7.91 -15.76
C ASP A 391 -15.05 -8.49 -14.87
N ARG A 392 -15.68 -9.54 -15.39
CA ARG A 392 -16.75 -10.26 -14.73
C ARG A 392 -16.57 -11.73 -15.04
N ASP A 393 -16.91 -12.57 -14.07
CA ASP A 393 -16.80 -14.02 -14.24
C ASP A 393 -18.17 -14.64 -14.12
N ALA A 394 -18.65 -15.24 -15.22
CA ALA A 394 -19.94 -15.89 -15.24
C ALA A 394 -19.83 -17.41 -15.09
N PHE A 395 -20.76 -17.95 -14.29
CA PHE A 395 -20.91 -19.38 -14.03
C PHE A 395 -22.34 -19.85 -14.26
N THR A 396 -22.50 -21.09 -14.70
CA THR A 396 -23.79 -21.76 -14.90
C THR A 396 -23.95 -22.93 -13.93
N LEU A 397 -25.06 -22.95 -13.19
CA LEU A 397 -25.44 -24.03 -12.27
C LEU A 397 -26.75 -24.68 -12.73
N ARG A 398 -26.73 -25.99 -12.98
CA ARG A 398 -27.93 -26.79 -13.30
C ARG A 398 -28.38 -27.59 -12.09
N LEU A 399 -29.67 -27.50 -11.76
CA LEU A 399 -30.31 -28.24 -10.67
C LEU A 399 -31.38 -29.17 -11.24
N GLY A 400 -31.29 -30.46 -10.91
CA GLY A 400 -32.28 -31.47 -11.29
C GLY A 400 -33.57 -31.44 -10.46
N ARG A 401 -33.49 -30.91 -9.23
CA ARG A 401 -34.62 -30.81 -8.28
C ARG A 401 -34.52 -29.53 -7.46
N THR A 402 -35.61 -29.16 -6.81
CA THR A 402 -35.61 -28.06 -5.84
C THR A 402 -34.55 -28.31 -4.77
N THR A 403 -33.63 -27.37 -4.61
CA THR A 403 -32.46 -27.51 -3.74
C THR A 403 -32.23 -26.19 -3.00
N LYS A 404 -31.98 -26.25 -1.69
CA LYS A 404 -31.45 -25.12 -0.93
C LYS A 404 -29.96 -24.99 -1.26
N VAL A 405 -29.59 -23.91 -1.94
CA VAL A 405 -28.22 -23.66 -2.42
C VAL A 405 -27.63 -22.49 -1.65
N ARG A 406 -26.43 -22.69 -1.11
CA ARG A 406 -25.58 -21.62 -0.57
C ARG A 406 -24.49 -21.30 -1.60
N LEU A 407 -24.46 -20.05 -2.04
CA LEU A 407 -23.41 -19.48 -2.88
C LEU A 407 -22.48 -18.68 -1.98
N ASN A 408 -21.18 -18.93 -2.04
CA ASN A 408 -20.19 -18.14 -1.32
C ASN A 408 -19.00 -17.87 -2.24
N ALA A 409 -18.66 -16.60 -2.41
CA ALA A 409 -17.42 -16.14 -3.03
C ALA A 409 -16.64 -15.30 -2.00
N TRP A 410 -15.32 -15.47 -1.94
CA TRP A 410 -14.44 -14.71 -1.06
C TRP A 410 -13.15 -14.32 -1.77
N PRO A 411 -12.60 -13.14 -1.46
CA PRO A 411 -11.27 -12.76 -1.92
C PRO A 411 -10.19 -13.73 -1.40
N VAL A 412 -9.11 -13.89 -2.16
CA VAL A 412 -7.95 -14.70 -1.76
C VAL A 412 -6.88 -13.79 -1.18
N GLY A 413 -6.44 -14.11 0.04
CA GLY A 413 -5.43 -13.32 0.74
C GLY A 413 -6.07 -12.33 1.72
N ARG A 414 -5.33 -12.03 2.79
CA ARG A 414 -5.78 -11.11 3.86
C ARG A 414 -5.88 -9.66 3.36
N PHE A 415 -4.96 -9.27 2.49
CA PHE A 415 -4.78 -7.91 1.98
C PHE A 415 -5.33 -7.75 0.55
N SER A 416 -6.36 -8.51 0.21
CA SER A 416 -6.94 -8.45 -1.13
C SER A 416 -7.60 -7.08 -1.37
N PRO A 417 -7.34 -6.43 -2.53
CA PRO A 417 -8.06 -5.22 -2.94
C PRO A 417 -9.52 -5.52 -3.29
N LEU A 418 -9.83 -6.76 -3.68
CA LEU A 418 -11.15 -7.15 -4.13
C LEU A 418 -12.26 -7.02 -3.06
N ASP A 419 -13.26 -6.18 -3.32
CA ASP A 419 -14.60 -6.26 -2.72
C ASP A 419 -15.55 -6.93 -3.71
N LEU A 420 -16.06 -8.13 -3.38
CA LEU A 420 -16.86 -8.94 -4.30
C LEU A 420 -18.32 -8.50 -4.38
N SER A 421 -18.82 -8.46 -5.61
CA SER A 421 -20.24 -8.50 -5.91
C SER A 421 -20.64 -9.84 -6.56
N LEU A 422 -21.84 -10.31 -6.24
CA LEU A 422 -22.44 -11.51 -6.82
C LEU A 422 -23.84 -11.19 -7.33
N ARG A 423 -24.14 -11.60 -8.57
CA ARG A 423 -25.47 -11.55 -9.15
C ARG A 423 -25.93 -12.93 -9.59
N LEU A 424 -27.06 -13.38 -9.04
CA LEU A 424 -27.73 -14.62 -9.43
C LEU A 424 -28.94 -14.29 -10.32
N THR A 425 -29.02 -14.95 -11.47
CA THR A 425 -30.15 -14.84 -12.41
C THR A 425 -30.69 -16.22 -12.78
N ASP A 426 -31.95 -16.28 -13.21
CA ASP A 426 -32.52 -17.48 -13.83
C ASP A 426 -32.17 -17.58 -15.33
N ARG A 427 -32.61 -18.66 -15.99
CA ARG A 427 -32.38 -18.88 -17.43
C ARG A 427 -32.92 -17.76 -18.32
N ARG A 428 -34.00 -17.07 -17.90
CA ARG A 428 -34.61 -15.95 -18.63
C ARG A 428 -33.84 -14.64 -18.42
N GLY A 429 -32.83 -14.64 -17.53
CA GLY A 429 -32.02 -13.46 -17.22
C GLY A 429 -32.61 -12.60 -16.09
N ARG A 430 -33.73 -13.01 -15.49
CA ARG A 430 -34.32 -12.28 -14.36
C ARG A 430 -33.39 -12.41 -13.16
N THR A 431 -33.08 -11.28 -12.53
CA THR A 431 -32.24 -11.24 -11.34
C THR A 431 -33.03 -11.79 -10.15
N LEU A 432 -32.50 -12.84 -9.52
CA LEU A 432 -33.06 -13.44 -8.31
C LEU A 432 -32.42 -12.86 -7.06
N ARG A 433 -31.12 -12.51 -7.15
CA ARG A 433 -30.38 -11.90 -6.04
C ARG A 433 -29.20 -11.07 -6.55
N ARG A 434 -28.93 -9.96 -5.86
CA ARG A 434 -27.66 -9.24 -5.87
C ARG A 434 -27.08 -9.25 -4.45
N VAL A 435 -25.78 -9.41 -4.33
CA VAL A 435 -25.06 -9.50 -3.06
C VAL A 435 -23.77 -8.70 -3.19
N ASN A 436 -23.61 -7.71 -2.33
CA ASN A 436 -22.36 -6.97 -2.10
C ASN A 436 -22.56 -6.41 -0.70
N PRO A 437 -22.11 -7.15 0.34
CA PRO A 437 -22.33 -6.75 1.73
C PRO A 437 -21.63 -5.43 2.03
N ALA A 438 -22.07 -4.77 3.11
CA ALA A 438 -21.37 -3.57 3.55
C ALA A 438 -19.95 -3.91 4.04
N THR A 439 -18.97 -3.23 3.48
CA THR A 439 -17.56 -3.27 3.83
C THR A 439 -17.34 -2.51 5.14
N ARG A 440 -16.57 -3.09 6.04
CA ARG A 440 -16.25 -2.49 7.35
C ARG A 440 -14.79 -2.73 7.70
N LYS A 441 -14.20 -1.75 8.38
CA LYS A 441 -12.89 -1.89 9.03
C LYS A 441 -13.06 -2.76 10.27
N ALA A 442 -12.41 -3.91 10.29
CA ALA A 442 -12.31 -4.72 11.51
C ALA A 442 -11.09 -4.31 12.34
N ASP A 443 -9.99 -4.01 11.66
CA ASP A 443 -8.78 -3.40 12.18
C ASP A 443 -8.04 -2.69 11.03
N ALA A 444 -6.94 -1.98 11.29
CA ALA A 444 -6.18 -1.24 10.27
C ALA A 444 -5.62 -2.12 9.13
N THR A 445 -5.62 -3.44 9.29
CA THR A 445 -5.05 -4.40 8.34
C THR A 445 -6.07 -5.36 7.74
N ARG A 446 -7.35 -5.24 8.12
CA ARG A 446 -8.37 -6.20 7.74
C ARG A 446 -9.75 -5.57 7.53
N ALA A 447 -10.21 -5.67 6.30
CA ALA A 447 -11.59 -5.36 5.92
C ALA A 447 -12.44 -6.61 6.08
N VAL A 448 -13.71 -6.43 6.44
CA VAL A 448 -14.73 -7.48 6.46
C VAL A 448 -15.92 -7.05 5.60
N GLY A 449 -16.66 -8.03 5.09
CA GLY A 449 -17.77 -7.77 4.18
C GLY A 449 -17.38 -7.77 2.70
N THR A 450 -16.09 -7.91 2.38
CA THR A 450 -15.54 -7.96 1.01
C THR A 450 -15.86 -9.26 0.25
N GLY A 451 -16.49 -10.24 0.89
CA GLY A 451 -16.97 -11.47 0.24
C GLY A 451 -18.46 -11.41 -0.08
N ALA A 452 -18.91 -12.15 -1.08
CA ALA A 452 -20.31 -12.20 -1.48
C ALA A 452 -20.92 -13.58 -1.20
N GLY A 453 -21.93 -13.64 -0.32
CA GLY A 453 -22.60 -14.90 0.05
C GLY A 453 -24.11 -14.79 0.18
N THR A 454 -24.83 -15.81 -0.28
CA THR A 454 -26.30 -15.90 -0.15
C THR A 454 -26.79 -17.34 -0.13
N THR A 455 -27.94 -17.58 0.50
CA THR A 455 -28.60 -18.89 0.52
C THR A 455 -30.03 -18.74 0.02
N LEU A 456 -30.42 -19.55 -0.98
CA LEU A 456 -31.76 -19.54 -1.58
C LEU A 456 -32.27 -20.96 -1.86
N ARG A 457 -33.58 -21.16 -1.80
CA ARG A 457 -34.23 -22.39 -2.29
C ARG A 457 -34.54 -22.22 -3.77
N LEU A 458 -33.78 -22.90 -4.62
CA LEU A 458 -33.86 -22.81 -6.07
C LEU A 458 -34.60 -24.03 -6.62
N ARG A 459 -35.58 -23.83 -7.51
CA ARG A 459 -36.31 -24.93 -8.17
C ARG A 459 -35.40 -25.68 -9.15
N ARG A 460 -35.91 -26.78 -9.71
CA ARG A 460 -35.32 -27.41 -10.91
C ARG A 460 -35.11 -26.34 -11.99
N GLY A 461 -33.90 -26.25 -12.54
CA GLY A 461 -33.61 -25.23 -13.55
C GLY A 461 -32.13 -25.00 -13.79
N THR A 462 -31.84 -24.02 -14.65
CA THR A 462 -30.49 -23.51 -14.92
C THR A 462 -30.41 -22.08 -14.42
N TYR A 463 -29.35 -21.80 -13.67
CA TYR A 463 -29.08 -20.52 -13.04
C TYR A 463 -27.74 -20.00 -13.51
N ARG A 464 -27.62 -18.67 -13.60
CA ARG A 464 -26.36 -18.00 -13.92
C ARG A 464 -25.93 -17.15 -12.74
N ILE A 465 -24.67 -17.28 -12.36
CA ILE A 465 -24.01 -16.50 -11.33
C ILE A 465 -22.98 -15.63 -12.03
N VAL A 466 -22.93 -14.35 -11.73
CA VAL A 466 -21.88 -13.45 -12.20
C VAL A 466 -21.18 -12.86 -10.99
N LEU A 467 -19.87 -13.00 -10.94
CA LEU A 467 -18.98 -12.34 -9.98
C LEU A 467 -18.34 -11.14 -10.67
N ALA A 468 -18.07 -10.08 -9.91
CA ALA A 468 -17.37 -8.89 -10.36
C ALA A 468 -16.83 -8.12 -9.16
N GLY A 469 -15.87 -7.21 -9.39
CA GLY A 469 -15.56 -6.13 -8.46
C GLY A 469 -16.83 -5.33 -8.12
N GLY A 470 -17.06 -5.10 -6.84
CA GLY A 470 -18.17 -4.33 -6.31
C GLY A 470 -17.68 -3.06 -5.63
N PRO A 471 -18.56 -2.07 -5.41
CA PRO A 471 -18.19 -0.91 -4.60
C PRO A 471 -17.99 -1.32 -3.15
N ALA A 472 -17.00 -0.74 -2.48
CA ALA A 472 -16.96 -0.79 -1.03
C ALA A 472 -18.05 0.13 -0.47
N LYS A 473 -18.96 -0.38 0.37
CA LYS A 473 -20.09 0.41 0.88
C LYS A 473 -20.23 0.31 2.38
N ALA A 474 -20.56 1.43 3.02
CA ALA A 474 -20.94 1.45 4.42
C ALA A 474 -22.31 0.77 4.63
N ARG A 475 -22.63 0.48 5.90
CA ARG A 475 -23.99 0.10 6.29
C ARG A 475 -24.95 1.23 5.87
N GLY A 476 -26.07 0.88 5.24
CA GLY A 476 -27.01 1.86 4.68
C GLY A 476 -26.75 2.20 3.20
N GLY A 477 -25.69 1.66 2.59
CA GLY A 477 -25.49 1.70 1.14
C GLY A 477 -24.66 2.88 0.61
N ARG A 478 -24.19 3.79 1.48
CA ARG A 478 -23.24 4.85 1.10
C ARG A 478 -21.96 4.23 0.52
N VAL A 479 -21.61 4.63 -0.69
CA VAL A 479 -20.37 4.20 -1.36
C VAL A 479 -19.18 4.87 -0.64
N LEU A 480 -18.20 4.06 -0.25
CA LEU A 480 -16.94 4.48 0.36
C LEU A 480 -15.81 4.50 -0.67
N ALA A 481 -15.82 3.50 -1.54
CA ALA A 481 -15.01 3.42 -2.74
C ALA A 481 -15.91 2.83 -3.82
N ASP A 482 -15.72 3.26 -5.06
CA ASP A 482 -16.46 2.71 -6.17
C ASP A 482 -15.96 1.28 -6.49
N ALA A 483 -16.39 0.74 -7.63
CA ALA A 483 -16.00 -0.63 -8.02
C ALA A 483 -14.73 -0.69 -8.86
N TYR A 484 -14.12 0.46 -9.22
CA TYR A 484 -13.05 0.54 -10.19
C TYR A 484 -11.84 -0.28 -9.74
N GLY A 485 -11.33 -0.01 -8.52
CA GLY A 485 -10.15 -0.67 -7.96
C GLY A 485 -10.42 -2.04 -7.31
N SER A 486 -11.64 -2.56 -7.41
CA SER A 486 -12.06 -3.82 -6.77
C SER A 486 -11.61 -5.03 -7.58
N ASP A 487 -10.30 -5.21 -7.63
CA ASP A 487 -9.60 -6.24 -8.40
C ASP A 487 -8.96 -7.31 -7.52
N GLY A 488 -8.70 -8.48 -8.10
CA GLY A 488 -7.88 -9.50 -7.48
C GLY A 488 -8.42 -10.92 -7.62
N ARG A 489 -7.79 -11.83 -6.88
CA ARG A 489 -8.12 -13.26 -6.95
C ARG A 489 -9.27 -13.59 -6.02
N TYR A 490 -10.14 -14.51 -6.43
CA TYR A 490 -11.22 -14.99 -5.58
C TYR A 490 -11.32 -16.52 -5.61
N ARG A 491 -12.10 -17.04 -4.66
CA ARG A 491 -12.58 -18.42 -4.66
C ARG A 491 -14.09 -18.43 -4.49
N PHE A 492 -14.76 -19.26 -5.27
CA PHE A 492 -16.21 -19.37 -5.32
C PHE A 492 -16.66 -20.83 -5.19
N VAL A 493 -17.73 -21.06 -4.44
CA VAL A 493 -18.36 -22.38 -4.32
C VAL A 493 -19.88 -22.25 -4.19
N ALA A 494 -20.59 -23.11 -4.92
CA ALA A 494 -22.00 -23.39 -4.70
C ALA A 494 -22.14 -24.71 -3.92
N ARG A 495 -22.89 -24.74 -2.81
CA ARG A 495 -23.10 -25.96 -2.00
C ARG A 495 -24.58 -26.19 -1.74
N ARG A 496 -24.96 -27.44 -1.48
CA ARG A 496 -26.24 -27.72 -0.82
C ARG A 496 -26.17 -27.16 0.59
N ALA A 497 -27.14 -26.33 0.98
CA ALA A 497 -27.31 -25.93 2.36
C ALA A 497 -28.17 -26.98 3.07
N ARG A 498 -27.87 -27.23 4.34
CA ARG A 498 -28.73 -28.03 5.22
C ARG A 498 -30.06 -27.31 5.43
#